data_AF-A0A3E0R3Z7-F1
#
_entry.id   AF-A0A3E0R3Z7-F1
#
_cell.length_a   1.000
_cell.length_b   1.000
_cell.length_c   1.000
_cell.angle_alpha   90.00
_cell.angle_beta   90.00
_cell.angle_gamma   90.00
#
_symmetry.space_group_name_H-M   'P 1'
#
loop_
_entity.id
_entity.type
_entity.pdbx_description
1 polymer ?
#
loop_
_entity_poly.entity_id
_entity_poly.type
_entity_poly.pdbx_seq_one_letter_code
_entity_poly.pdbx_strand_id
1 'polypeptide(L)' 'MKKIALFAFVSGLFLASCAGNCDCDYIEDSYTNTALNGYQLDASTTVAEDTCLSAGVVDTTYSGGGAYMVVGRVECP' A
#
# COMPACT_ATOMS: atom_id res chain seq x y z
N MET A 1 8.64 27.02 -41.51
CA MET A 1 7.88 26.79 -40.26
C MET A 1 7.00 25.56 -40.42
N LYS A 2 7.22 24.53 -39.60
CA LYS A 2 6.27 23.50 -39.08
C LYS A 2 7.09 22.30 -38.62
N LYS A 3 7.50 22.31 -37.35
CA LYS A 3 8.04 21.12 -36.68
C LYS A 3 6.82 20.36 -36.14
N ILE A 4 6.56 19.19 -36.72
CA ILE A 4 5.48 18.31 -36.34
C ILE A 4 5.79 17.78 -34.95
N ALA A 5 4.89 18.04 -34.02
CA ALA A 5 4.92 17.53 -32.67
C ALA A 5 4.77 16.00 -32.69
N LEU A 6 5.72 15.28 -32.10
CA LEU A 6 5.58 13.86 -31.81
C LEU A 6 6.21 13.58 -30.44
N PHE A 7 5.57 14.07 -29.39
CA PHE A 7 5.85 13.71 -27.99
C PHE A 7 4.58 13.16 -27.35
N ALA A 8 3.98 12.15 -27.97
CA ALA A 8 2.81 11.44 -27.45
C ALA A 8 3.14 9.98 -27.10
N PHE A 9 4.30 9.74 -26.48
CA PHE A 9 4.75 8.39 -26.12
C PHE A 9 5.24 8.28 -24.68
N VAL A 10 4.58 8.98 -23.74
CA VAL A 10 4.89 8.85 -22.30
C VAL A 10 3.65 8.51 -21.45
N SER A 11 2.45 8.56 -22.01
CA SER A 11 1.21 8.22 -21.29
C SER A 11 0.89 6.72 -21.24
N GLY A 12 1.70 5.86 -21.85
CA GLY A 12 1.44 4.41 -21.93
C GLY A 12 2.15 3.53 -20.89
N LEU A 13 3.08 4.07 -20.10
CA LEU A 13 3.92 3.25 -19.20
C LEU A 13 3.45 3.14 -17.75
N PHE A 14 2.29 3.70 -17.40
CA PHE A 14 1.75 3.61 -16.03
C PHE A 14 0.63 2.57 -15.85
N LEU A 15 0.20 1.88 -16.92
CA LEU A 15 -0.80 0.81 -16.83
C LEU A 15 -0.19 -0.60 -16.71
N ALA A 16 1.14 -0.71 -16.75
CA ALA A 16 1.82 -2.00 -16.77
C ALA A 16 2.04 -2.64 -15.38
N SER A 17 1.62 -2.01 -14.27
CA SER A 17 1.78 -2.61 -12.94
C SER A 17 0.59 -3.50 -12.50
N CYS A 18 -0.49 -3.59 -13.26
CA CYS A 18 -1.65 -4.45 -12.94
C CYS A 18 -1.69 -5.74 -13.77
N ALA A 19 -0.53 -6.29 -14.14
CA ALA A 19 -0.44 -7.55 -14.89
C ALA A 19 -0.48 -8.80 -13.97
N GLY A 20 -0.57 -8.62 -12.65
CA GLY A 20 -0.90 -9.68 -11.69
C GLY A 20 -2.39 -9.72 -11.42
N ASN A 21 -2.90 -10.86 -10.93
CA ASN A 21 -4.28 -11.00 -10.49
C ASN A 21 -4.59 -9.90 -9.46
N CYS A 22 -5.59 -9.05 -9.74
CA CYS A 22 -6.07 -8.04 -8.80
C CYS A 22 -7.00 -8.71 -7.79
N ASP A 23 -6.44 -9.64 -7.02
CA ASP A 23 -7.14 -10.50 -6.06
C ASP A 23 -6.44 -10.37 -4.71
N CYS A 24 -5.91 -9.19 -4.40
CA CYS A 24 -5.17 -8.94 -3.17
C CYS A 24 -5.90 -7.92 -2.30
N ASP A 25 -5.99 -8.22 -1.02
CA ASP A 25 -6.65 -7.36 -0.04
C ASP A 25 -5.62 -6.42 0.60
N TYR A 26 -5.95 -5.12 0.62
CA TYR A 26 -5.22 -4.12 1.38
C TYR A 26 -5.82 -4.01 2.78
N ILE A 27 -5.00 -4.31 3.79
CA ILE A 27 -5.37 -4.42 5.19
C ILE A 27 -4.56 -3.42 6.00
N GLU A 28 -5.21 -2.69 6.90
CA GLU A 28 -4.56 -1.81 7.86
C GLU A 28 -4.59 -2.43 9.26
N ASP A 29 -3.41 -2.66 9.80
CA ASP A 29 -3.19 -3.07 11.18
C ASP A 29 -2.85 -1.87 12.05
N SER A 30 -3.55 -1.71 13.15
CA SER A 30 -3.23 -0.73 14.19
C SER A 30 -2.53 -1.41 15.36
N TYR A 31 -1.43 -0.82 15.81
CA TYR A 31 -0.63 -1.29 16.93
C TYR A 31 -0.38 -0.20 17.96
N THR A 32 -0.31 -0.61 19.22
CA THR A 32 0.12 0.25 20.33
C THR A 32 1.42 -0.29 20.93
N ASN A 33 2.39 0.59 21.12
CA ASN A 33 3.65 0.28 21.79
C ASN A 33 3.44 0.26 23.32
N THR A 34 3.68 -0.90 23.92
CA THR A 34 3.65 -1.08 25.36
C THR A 34 5.06 -1.21 25.90
N ALA A 35 5.30 -0.66 27.10
CA ALA A 35 6.63 -0.69 27.72
C ALA A 35 7.19 -2.11 27.95
N LEU A 36 6.33 -3.13 28.03
CA LEU A 36 6.72 -4.51 28.35
C LEU A 36 6.79 -5.41 27.10
N ASN A 37 5.90 -5.22 26.13
CA ASN A 37 5.75 -6.14 25.01
C ASN A 37 6.05 -5.51 23.63
N GLY A 38 6.44 -4.23 23.60
CA GLY A 38 6.60 -3.49 22.35
C GLY A 38 5.26 -3.28 21.64
N TYR A 39 5.27 -3.18 20.31
CA TYR A 39 4.05 -3.02 19.51
C TYR A 39 3.17 -4.25 19.60
N GLN A 40 1.92 -4.06 20.00
CA GLN A 40 0.89 -5.10 20.09
C GLN A 40 -0.25 -4.75 19.15
N LEU A 41 -0.78 -5.75 18.43
CA LEU A 41 -1.87 -5.55 17.49
C LEU A 41 -3.16 -5.23 18.26
N ASP A 42 -3.74 -4.07 17.98
CA ASP A 42 -5.01 -3.63 18.55
C ASP A 42 -6.19 -3.99 17.64
N ALA A 43 -6.02 -3.78 16.33
CA ALA A 43 -7.04 -3.99 15.32
C ALA A 43 -6.43 -4.29 13.95
N SER A 44 -7.15 -5.04 13.13
CA SER A 44 -6.84 -5.32 11.72
C SER A 44 -8.11 -5.13 10.92
N THR A 45 -8.08 -4.32 9.86
CA THR A 45 -9.25 -4.09 9.00
C THR A 45 -8.89 -4.14 7.53
N THR A 46 -9.68 -4.84 6.72
CA THR A 46 -9.58 -4.73 5.26
C THR A 46 -10.14 -3.38 4.84
N VAL A 47 -9.33 -2.60 4.10
CA VAL A 47 -9.67 -1.25 3.63
C VAL A 47 -10.01 -1.25 2.14
N ALA A 48 -9.43 -2.16 1.37
CA ALA A 48 -9.80 -2.42 -0.01
C ALA A 48 -9.59 -3.89 -0.37
N GLU A 49 -10.53 -4.46 -1.13
CA GLU A 49 -10.45 -5.81 -1.68
C GLU A 49 -10.08 -5.74 -3.17
N ASP A 50 -9.66 -6.86 -3.77
CA ASP A 50 -9.38 -6.99 -5.21
C ASP A 50 -8.38 -5.94 -5.75
N THR A 51 -7.41 -5.56 -4.92
CA THR A 51 -6.40 -4.58 -5.30
C THR A 51 -5.34 -5.22 -6.20
N CYS A 52 -4.81 -4.45 -7.13
CA CYS A 52 -3.69 -4.87 -7.97
C CYS A 52 -2.32 -4.55 -7.33
N LEU A 53 -2.28 -4.41 -6.00
CA LEU A 53 -1.06 -4.15 -5.27
C LEU A 53 -0.26 -5.45 -5.08
N SER A 54 1.06 -5.35 -4.95
CA SER A 54 1.89 -6.52 -4.66
C SER A 54 1.81 -6.89 -3.18
N ALA A 55 1.77 -8.19 -2.86
CA ALA A 55 1.79 -8.68 -1.48
C ALA A 55 2.97 -8.12 -0.67
N GLY A 56 2.72 -7.83 0.60
CA GLY A 56 3.72 -7.32 1.55
C GLY A 56 3.30 -6.05 2.26
N VAL A 57 4.20 -5.47 3.04
CA VAL A 57 3.97 -4.18 3.69
C VAL A 57 4.15 -3.06 2.67
N VAL A 58 3.11 -2.24 2.52
CA VAL A 58 3.06 -1.13 1.57
C VAL A 58 3.35 0.20 2.26
N ASP A 59 2.87 0.38 3.49
CA ASP A 59 3.13 1.58 4.26
C ASP A 59 3.23 1.30 5.77
N THR A 60 3.93 2.18 6.48
CA THR A 60 3.97 2.18 7.94
C THR A 60 4.03 3.61 8.47
N THR A 61 3.01 3.98 9.22
CA THR A 61 2.88 5.32 9.82
C THR A 61 2.98 5.24 11.33
N TYR A 62 3.74 6.16 11.94
CA TYR A 62 3.88 6.29 13.39
C TYR A 62 3.24 7.58 13.90
N SER A 63 2.61 7.52 15.07
CA SER A 63 2.06 8.71 15.72
C SER A 63 2.21 8.63 17.25
N GLY A 64 1.81 9.69 17.96
CA GLY A 64 1.93 9.77 19.42
C GLY A 64 3.37 9.65 19.93
N GLY A 65 4.36 10.14 19.18
CA GLY A 65 5.78 9.97 19.52
C GLY A 65 6.30 8.54 19.37
N GLY A 66 5.65 7.71 18.57
CA GLY A 66 5.97 6.28 18.42
C GLY A 66 5.18 5.37 19.37
N ALA A 67 4.19 5.91 20.08
CA ALA A 67 3.26 5.11 20.88
C ALA A 67 2.29 4.30 20.02
N TYR A 68 1.97 4.78 18.81
CA TYR A 68 1.03 4.12 17.90
C TYR A 68 1.68 3.92 16.53
N MET A 69 1.38 2.78 15.91
CA MET A 69 1.84 2.41 14.58
C MET A 69 0.68 1.86 13.77
N VAL A 70 0.52 2.30 12.53
CA VAL A 70 -0.40 1.71 11.56
C VAL A 70 0.42 1.10 10.43
N VAL A 71 0.18 -0.16 10.11
CA VAL A 71 0.85 -0.89 9.02
C VAL A 71 -0.19 -1.20 7.95
N GLY A 72 0.02 -0.64 6.76
CA GLY A 72 -0.73 -1.03 5.57
C GLY A 72 -0.03 -2.21 4.92
N ARG A 73 -0.69 -3.36 4.85
CA ARG A 73 -0.18 -4.57 4.18
C ARG A 73 -1.14 -5.04 3.09
N VAL A 74 -0.60 -5.75 2.13
CA VAL A 74 -1.35 -6.41 1.06
C VAL A 74 -1.19 -7.91 1.21
N GLU A 75 -2.31 -8.61 1.21
CA GLU A 75 -2.42 -10.07 1.31
C GLU A 75 -3.06 -10.60 0.03
N CYS A 76 -2.41 -11.54 -0.65
CA CYS A 76 -2.90 -12.17 -1.88
C CYS A 76 -3.07 -13.69 -1.65
N PRO A 77 -3.96 -14.38 -2.40
CA PRO A 77 -4.12 -15.83 -2.37
C PRO A 77 -2.86 -16.63 -2.69
#